data_AF-A0A699JRL4-F1
#
_entry.id   AF-A0A699JRL4-F1
#
_cell.length_a   1.000
_cell.length_b   1.000
_cell.length_c   1.000
_cell.angle_alpha   90.00
_cell.angle_beta   90.00
_cell.angle_gamma   90.00
#
_symmetry.space_group_name_H-M   'P 1'
#
loop_
_entity.id
_entity.type
_entity.pdbx_description
1 polymer ?
#
loop_
_entity_poly.entity_id
_entity_poly.type
_entity_poly.pdbx_seq_one_letter_code
_entity_poly.pdbx_strand_id
1 'polypeptide(L)' 'LFIAQVTEKETAKKQLQDVPVICNFSEVFLDDLPGLPPPRQVEFKIKLIPDAAPVARVPYCLTKDLYAAPIEGIV' A
#
# COMPACT_ATOMS: atom_id res chain seq x y z
N LEU A 1 53.92 9.01 -1.14
CA LEU A 1 52.89 8.66 -2.14
C LEU A 1 52.03 7.56 -1.54
N PHE A 2 50.76 7.80 -1.27
CA PHE A 2 49.85 6.79 -0.72
C PHE A 2 48.70 6.61 -1.70
N ILE A 3 48.49 5.38 -2.18
CA ILE A 3 47.41 5.04 -3.09
C ILE A 3 46.34 4.32 -2.27
N ALA A 4 45.14 4.90 -2.22
CA ALA A 4 43.97 4.26 -1.63
C ALA A 4 43.14 3.63 -2.76
N GLN A 5 42.84 2.34 -2.62
CA GLN A 5 41.91 1.62 -3.48
C GLN A 5 40.53 1.62 -2.82
N VAL A 6 39.56 2.25 -3.47
CA VAL A 6 38.14 2.08 -3.12
C VAL A 6 37.60 0.94 -3.97
N THR A 7 37.16 -0.13 -3.32
CA THR A 7 36.41 -1.21 -3.97
C THR A 7 34.95 -0.99 -3.69
N GLU A 8 34.18 -0.71 -4.74
CA GLU A 8 32.72 -0.68 -4.66
C GLU A 8 32.25 -2.12 -4.43
N LYS A 9 31.86 -2.43 -3.19
CA LYS A 9 31.19 -3.69 -2.90
C LYS A 9 29.80 -3.58 -3.50
N GLU A 10 29.53 -4.38 -4.52
CA GLU A 10 28.17 -4.63 -5.00
C GLU A 10 27.33 -5.03 -3.78
N THR A 11 26.45 -4.14 -3.32
CA THR A 11 25.55 -4.46 -2.22
C THR A 11 24.60 -5.52 -2.77
N ALA A 12 24.78 -6.76 -2.33
CA ALA A 12 23.85 -7.84 -2.60
C ALA A 12 22.42 -7.29 -2.45
N LYS A 13 21.61 -7.45 -3.49
CA LYS A 13 20.23 -6.93 -3.52
C LYS A 13 19.50 -7.45 -2.28
N LYS A 14 19.36 -6.59 -1.27
CA LYS A 14 18.66 -6.93 -0.04
C LYS A 14 17.19 -7.06 -0.39
N GLN A 15 16.67 -8.27 -0.30
CA GLN A 15 15.25 -8.54 -0.48
C GLN A 15 14.51 -8.12 0.79
N LEU A 16 13.23 -7.76 0.68
CA LEU A 16 12.41 -7.36 1.84
C LEU A 16 12.43 -8.42 2.96
N GLN A 17 12.48 -9.70 2.57
CA GLN A 17 12.64 -10.86 3.45
C GLN A 17 13.98 -10.93 4.19
N ASP A 18 14.98 -10.10 3.86
CA ASP A 18 16.23 -10.02 4.63
C ASP A 18 16.07 -9.15 5.88
N VAL A 19 14.93 -8.47 6.04
CA VAL A 19 14.60 -7.68 7.23
C VAL A 19 13.86 -8.59 8.23
N PRO A 20 14.42 -8.86 9.42
CA PRO A 20 13.82 -9.80 10.38
C PRO A 20 12.38 -9.47 10.79
N VAL A 21 12.04 -8.17 10.82
CA VAL A 21 10.69 -7.71 11.11
C VAL A 21 9.70 -8.15 10.03
N ILE A 22 10.08 -8.11 8.76
CA ILE A 22 9.18 -8.42 7.64
C ILE A 22 8.91 -9.93 7.56
N CYS A 23 9.91 -10.77 7.84
CA CYS A 23 9.72 -12.22 7.93
C CYS A 23 8.72 -12.63 9.01
N ASN A 24 8.67 -11.91 10.13
CA ASN A 24 7.72 -12.20 11.21
C ASN A 24 6.27 -11.82 10.86
N PHE A 25 6.06 -11.03 9.79
CA PHE A 25 4.75 -10.53 9.35
C PHE A 25 4.55 -10.71 7.84
N SER A 26 5.08 -11.78 7.26
CA SER A 26 5.04 -12.02 5.81
C SER A 26 3.61 -12.06 5.25
N GLU A 27 2.61 -12.44 6.05
CA GLU A 27 1.19 -12.40 5.69
C GLU A 27 0.61 -10.98 5.58
N VAL A 28 1.20 -9.99 6.25
CA VAL A 28 0.77 -8.58 6.21
C VAL A 28 1.41 -7.85 5.02
N PHE A 29 2.59 -8.30 4.61
CA PHE A 29 3.39 -7.72 3.52
C PHE A 29 3.46 -8.66 2.32
N LEU A 30 2.34 -9.30 1.98
CA LEU A 30 2.21 -10.05 0.75
C LEU A 30 2.33 -9.10 -0.45
N ASP A 31 2.90 -9.58 -1.55
CA ASP A 31 2.98 -8.83 -2.81
C ASP A 31 1.56 -8.45 -3.32
N ASP A 32 0.55 -9.25 -2.96
CA ASP A 32 -0.87 -9.01 -3.20
C ASP A 32 -1.60 -8.66 -1.89
N LEU A 33 -2.44 -7.61 -1.92
CA LEU A 33 -3.25 -7.23 -0.76
C LEU A 33 -4.38 -8.24 -0.52
N PRO A 34 -4.59 -8.74 0.72
CA PRO A 34 -5.74 -9.58 1.02
C PRO A 34 -7.01 -8.72 0.92
N GLY A 35 -7.79 -8.92 -0.14
CA GLY A 35 -8.89 -8.06 -0.62
C GLY A 35 -9.68 -7.26 0.44
N LEU A 36 -10.92 -7.67 0.73
CA LEU A 36 -11.68 -7.04 1.82
C LEU A 36 -11.15 -7.57 3.16
N PRO A 37 -11.03 -6.71 4.19
CA PRO A 37 -10.66 -7.18 5.51
C PRO A 37 -11.69 -8.24 5.96
N PRO A 38 -11.25 -9.32 6.64
CA PRO A 38 -12.15 -10.32 7.19
C PRO A 38 -13.27 -9.67 8.03
N PRO A 39 -14.45 -10.30 8.14
CA PRO A 39 -15.51 -9.81 8.99
C PRO A 39 -14.98 -9.50 10.39
N ARG A 40 -14.92 -8.22 10.73
CA ARG A 40 -14.46 -7.78 12.05
C ARG A 40 -15.56 -8.08 13.05
N GLN A 41 -15.22 -8.66 14.20
CA GLN A 41 -16.18 -8.92 15.29
C GLN A 41 -16.81 -7.63 15.84
N VAL A 42 -16.19 -6.47 15.56
CA VAL A 42 -16.65 -5.16 15.99
C VAL A 42 -17.17 -4.36 14.80
N GLU A 43 -18.36 -3.81 14.95
CA GLU A 43 -18.97 -2.87 14.02
C GLU A 43 -18.34 -1.47 14.17
N PHE A 44 -17.86 -0.89 13.07
CA PHE A 44 -17.34 0.47 13.07
C PHE A 44 -18.49 1.46 12.89
N LYS A 45 -18.72 2.31 13.89
CA LYS A 45 -19.73 3.38 13.83
C LYS A 45 -19.04 4.73 13.62
N ILE A 46 -19.40 5.42 12.54
CA ILE A 46 -18.97 6.80 12.32
C ILE A 46 -19.92 7.71 13.09
N LYS A 47 -19.42 8.32 14.17
CA LYS A 47 -20.16 9.32 14.94
C LYS A 47 -19.98 10.67 14.27
N LEU A 48 -21.08 11.24 13.78
CA LEU A 48 -21.08 12.61 13.28
C LEU A 48 -21.29 13.59 14.44
N ILE A 49 -20.71 14.79 14.31
CA ILE A 49 -21.15 15.91 15.13
C ILE A 49 -22.60 16.27 14.74
N PRO A 50 -23.45 16.74 15.67
CA PRO A 50 -24.89 16.93 15.43
C PRO A 50 -25.24 17.76 14.19
N ASP A 51 -24.38 18.70 13.80
CA ASP A 51 -24.62 19.63 12.68
C ASP A 51 -23.85 19.26 11.40
N ALA A 52 -23.26 18.06 11.32
CA ALA A 52 -22.56 17.62 10.12
C ALA A 52 -23.54 17.32 8.99
N ALA A 53 -23.46 18.10 7.91
CA ALA A 53 -24.16 17.81 6.67
C ALA A 53 -23.32 16.89 5.75
N PRO A 54 -23.95 15.98 4.98
CA PRO A 54 -23.27 15.23 3.93
C PRO A 54 -22.68 16.18 2.89
N VAL A 55 -21.46 15.88 2.42
CA VAL A 55 -20.80 16.65 1.36
C VAL A 55 -20.64 15.76 0.15
N ALA A 56 -21.28 16.15 -0.96
CA ALA A 56 -21.04 15.54 -2.27
C ALA A 56 -20.03 16.39 -3.04
N ARG A 57 -19.05 15.75 -3.70
CA ARG A 57 -18.10 16.40 -4.60
C ARG A 57 -18.06 15.62 -5.91
N VAL A 58 -17.87 16.33 -7.02
CA VAL A 58 -17.60 15.68 -8.30
C VAL A 58 -16.27 14.91 -8.20
N PRO A 59 -16.17 13.70 -8.76
CA PRO A 59 -14.90 13.00 -8.86
C PRO A 59 -13.89 13.88 -9.58
N TYR A 60 -12.63 13.80 -9.17
CA TYR A 60 -11.57 14.46 -9.91
C TYR A 60 -11.43 13.82 -11.29
N CYS A 61 -11.42 14.63 -12.35
CA CYS A 61 -11.16 14.16 -13.70
C CYS A 61 -9.67 13.79 -13.84
N LEU A 62 -9.32 12.53 -13.56
CA LEU A 62 -8.04 11.99 -14.02
C LEU A 62 -8.13 11.79 -15.54
N THR A 63 -7.04 12.10 -16.24
CA THR A 63 -6.92 11.92 -17.69
C THR A 63 -6.92 10.41 -18.02
N LYS A 64 -7.38 10.06 -19.24
CA LYS A 64 -7.62 8.65 -19.64
C LYS A 64 -6.34 7.80 -19.71
N ASP A 65 -5.19 8.44 -19.84
CA ASP A 65 -3.87 7.83 -19.73
C ASP A 65 -3.57 7.25 -18.34
N LEU A 66 -4.35 7.61 -17.30
CA LEU A 66 -4.31 6.98 -15.96
C LEU A 66 -5.32 5.84 -15.74
N TYR A 67 -6.20 5.49 -16.70
CA TYR A 67 -7.26 4.48 -16.51
C TYR A 67 -7.31 3.39 -17.60
N ALA A 68 -6.20 3.10 -18.28
CA ALA A 68 -6.14 1.98 -19.22
C ALA A 68 -6.05 0.59 -18.55
N ALA A 69 -6.64 0.42 -17.36
CA ALA A 69 -6.85 -0.89 -16.73
C ALA A 69 -8.37 -1.15 -16.68
N PRO A 70 -8.88 -2.21 -17.33
CA PRO A 70 -10.30 -2.55 -17.28
C PRO A 70 -10.72 -2.83 -15.84
N ILE A 71 -11.67 -2.06 -15.32
CA ILE A 71 -12.35 -2.38 -14.07
C ILE A 71 -13.45 -3.39 -14.42
N GLU A 72 -13.07 -4.67 -14.53
CA GLU A 72 -14.02 -5.77 -14.61
C GLU A 72 -14.57 -6.06 -13.21
N GLY A 73 -15.89 -5.96 -13.07
CA GLY A 73 -16.64 -6.63 -12.01
C GLY A 73 -16.90 -5.84 -10.72
N ILE A 74 -17.96 -5.03 -10.72
CA ILE A 74 -18.81 -4.86 -9.53
C ILE A 74 -20.26 -5.04 -10.02
N VAL A 75 -20.82 -6.21 -9.70
CA VAL A 75 -22.26 -6.52 -9.77
C VAL A 75 -22.92 -6.03 -8.49
#